data_AF-A0A919DUC0-F1
#
_entry.id   AF-A0A919DUC0-F1
#
_cell.length_a   1.000
_cell.length_b   1.000
_cell.length_c   1.000
_cell.angle_alpha   90.00
_cell.angle_beta   90.00
_cell.angle_gamma   90.00
#
_symmetry.space_group_name_H-M   'P 1'
#
loop_
_entity.id
_entity.type
_entity.pdbx_description
1 polymer ?
#
loop_
_entity_poly.entity_id
_entity_poly.type
_entity_poly.pdbx_seq_one_letter_code
_entity_poly.pdbx_strand_id
1 'polypeptide(L)'
;MIRRAWRPAVAAAMGVCAFVGTTAPAPAAPEQQPQAGAAASCYLNLHQCVYYSASATNHFTTVVASSDGRFAAGTNVSGSADSQVSCGAGDGNYQLVPVLSGVKALSVA
;
A
#
# COMPACT_ATOMS: atom_id res chain seq x y z
N MET A 1 18.72 10.55 -33.82
CA MET A 1 17.65 11.18 -34.63
C MET A 1 16.56 10.11 -34.77
N ILE A 2 15.40 10.23 -34.13
CA ILE A 2 14.20 10.91 -34.65
C ILE A 2 13.27 11.21 -33.46
N ARG A 3 12.81 12.45 -33.38
CA ARG A 3 11.84 12.96 -32.40
C ARG A 3 10.44 12.59 -32.86
N ARG A 4 9.56 12.14 -31.96
CA ARG A 4 8.12 12.13 -32.22
C ARG A 4 7.37 12.56 -30.95
N ALA A 5 7.17 13.86 -30.86
CA ALA A 5 6.33 14.50 -29.87
C ALA A 5 4.86 14.28 -30.23
N TRP A 6 4.02 14.05 -29.22
CA TRP A 6 2.56 14.17 -29.36
C TRP A 6 2.05 15.03 -28.20
N ARG A 7 1.55 16.23 -28.56
CA ARG A 7 0.74 17.11 -27.71
C ARG A 7 -0.54 17.40 -28.49
N PRO A 8 -1.71 17.26 -27.86
CA PRO A 8 -2.83 18.15 -28.13
C PRO A 8 -3.25 18.82 -26.81
N ALA A 9 -3.07 20.13 -26.66
CA ALA A 9 -3.94 21.20 -27.13
C ALA A 9 -4.75 21.74 -25.93
N VAL A 10 -4.30 22.88 -25.41
CA VAL A 10 -4.97 23.69 -24.39
C VAL A 10 -6.16 24.38 -25.07
N ALA A 11 -7.37 24.20 -24.54
CA ALA A 11 -8.50 25.05 -24.87
C ALA A 11 -8.81 25.94 -23.67
N ALA A 12 -8.36 27.19 -23.75
CA ALA A 12 -8.75 28.26 -22.85
C ALA A 12 -10.14 28.78 -23.29
N ALA A 13 -11.12 28.70 -22.40
CA ALA A 13 -12.38 29.44 -22.56
C ALA A 13 -12.28 30.71 -21.71
N MET A 14 -12.00 31.84 -22.35
CA MET A 14 -12.21 33.17 -21.76
C MET A 14 -13.68 33.55 -21.97
N GLY A 15 -14.43 33.65 -20.88
CA GLY A 15 -15.77 34.24 -20.85
C GLY A 15 -15.77 35.40 -19.88
N VAL A 16 -15.65 36.63 -20.40
CA VAL A 16 -15.90 37.87 -19.66
C VAL A 16 -17.30 38.34 -20.03
N CYS A 17 -18.22 38.31 -19.06
CA CYS A 17 -19.42 39.14 -19.08
C CYS A 17 -19.53 39.83 -17.72
N ALA A 18 -19.45 41.16 -17.74
CA ALA A 18 -19.70 42.02 -16.60
C ALA A 18 -21.20 42.01 -16.27
N PHE A 19 -21.54 41.71 -15.01
CA PHE A 19 -22.88 41.92 -14.48
C PHE A 19 -22.81 42.94 -13.33
N VAL A 20 -23.58 44.02 -13.52
CA VAL A 20 -23.84 45.08 -12.55
C VAL A 20 -24.70 44.53 -11.42
N GLY A 21 -24.39 44.93 -10.18
CA GLY A 21 -24.75 44.22 -8.96
C GLY A 21 -26.20 44.24 -8.50
N THR A 22 -26.51 43.20 -7.72
CA THR A 22 -27.48 43.19 -6.62
C THR A 22 -26.78 42.51 -5.44
N THR A 23 -26.84 43.10 -4.24
CA THR A 23 -26.23 42.55 -3.03
C THR A 23 -27.00 41.31 -2.58
N ALA A 24 -26.57 40.15 -3.06
CA ALA A 24 -26.99 38.85 -2.56
C ALA A 24 -26.25 38.54 -1.25
N PRO A 25 -26.90 37.88 -0.27
CA PRO A 25 -26.22 37.47 0.96
C PRO A 25 -25.04 36.58 0.60
N ALA A 26 -23.89 36.84 1.24
CA ALA A 26 -22.65 36.11 1.01
C ALA A 26 -22.93 34.60 1.04
N PRO A 27 -22.61 33.82 0.00
CA PRO A 27 -22.54 32.38 0.16
C PRO A 27 -21.45 32.15 1.21
N ALA A 28 -21.75 31.36 2.23
CA ALA A 28 -20.72 30.82 3.09
C ALA A 28 -19.64 30.24 2.16
N ALA A 29 -18.43 30.79 2.23
CA ALA A 29 -17.28 30.15 1.64
C ALA A 29 -17.33 28.69 2.14
N PRO A 30 -17.20 27.68 1.27
CA PRO A 30 -16.95 26.35 1.80
C PRO A 30 -15.72 26.50 2.70
N GLU A 31 -15.88 26.18 3.99
CA GLU A 31 -14.75 25.84 4.81
C GLU A 31 -14.01 24.77 4.02
N GLN A 32 -12.91 25.15 3.37
CA GLN A 32 -11.84 24.22 3.13
C GLN A 32 -11.38 23.83 4.52
N GLN A 33 -12.07 22.81 5.07
CA GLN A 33 -11.57 21.99 6.15
C GLN A 33 -10.10 21.78 5.80
N PRO A 34 -9.17 22.20 6.67
CA PRO A 34 -7.76 21.91 6.49
C PRO A 34 -7.72 20.44 6.13
N GLN A 35 -7.32 20.13 4.90
CA GLN A 35 -7.20 18.77 4.46
C GLN A 35 -6.15 18.21 5.39
N ALA A 36 -6.60 17.58 6.48
CA ALA A 36 -5.77 16.99 7.50
C ALA A 36 -4.84 16.11 6.69
N GLY A 37 -3.59 16.58 6.55
CA GLY A 37 -2.69 16.12 5.51
C GLY A 37 -2.73 14.61 5.57
N ALA A 38 -3.20 13.98 4.49
CA ALA A 38 -3.63 12.59 4.46
C ALA A 38 -2.76 11.80 5.42
N ALA A 39 -3.33 11.39 6.57
CA ALA A 39 -2.54 10.78 7.63
C ALA A 39 -1.72 9.69 6.97
N ALA A 40 -0.39 9.84 6.96
CA ALA A 40 0.47 8.97 6.20
C ALA A 40 0.19 7.55 6.69
N SER A 41 -0.46 6.75 5.86
CA SER A 41 -0.92 5.42 6.26
C SER A 41 0.31 4.55 6.31
N CYS A 42 0.84 4.35 7.52
CA CYS A 42 1.96 3.47 7.75
C CYS A 42 1.39 2.12 8.20
N TYR A 43 1.81 1.04 7.55
CA TYR A 43 1.42 -0.31 7.89
C TYR A 43 2.64 -1.10 8.33
N LEU A 44 2.50 -1.82 9.44
CA LEU A 44 3.30 -3.03 9.68
C LEU A 44 2.61 -4.18 8.96
N ASN A 45 3.17 -4.60 7.83
CA ASN A 45 2.71 -5.77 7.11
C ASN A 45 3.33 -7.00 7.77
N LEU A 46 2.56 -7.69 8.62
CA LEU A 46 3.02 -8.88 9.32
C LEU A 46 2.77 -10.11 8.45
N HIS A 47 3.84 -10.70 7.91
CA HIS A 47 3.77 -11.95 7.17
C HIS A 47 4.05 -13.11 8.12
N GLN A 48 3.16 -14.10 8.14
CA GLN A 48 3.33 -15.35 8.89
C GLN A 48 3.56 -16.48 7.90
N CYS A 49 4.72 -17.12 8.00
CA CYS A 49 5.12 -18.24 7.15
C CYS A 49 5.23 -19.50 7.98
N VAL A 50 4.38 -20.48 7.68
CA VAL A 50 4.31 -21.76 8.39
C VAL A 50 4.97 -22.84 7.53
N TYR A 51 5.86 -23.59 8.14
CA TYR A 51 6.56 -24.71 7.52
C TYR A 51 6.23 -25.99 8.28
N TYR A 52 6.20 -27.11 7.57
CA TYR A 52 6.02 -28.44 8.14
C TYR A 52 7.22 -29.32 7.83
N SER A 53 7.65 -30.10 8.82
CA SER A 53 8.64 -31.16 8.65
C SER A 53 8.01 -32.51 8.93
N ALA A 54 8.04 -33.40 7.93
CA ALA A 54 7.57 -34.78 8.10
C ALA A 54 8.52 -35.60 9.00
N SER A 55 9.83 -35.32 8.96
CA SER A 55 10.81 -36.03 9.79
C SER A 55 10.74 -35.62 11.26
N ALA A 56 10.53 -34.33 11.55
CA ALA A 56 10.35 -33.83 12.92
C ALA A 56 8.90 -33.88 13.41
N THR A 57 7.93 -34.16 12.52
CA THR A 57 6.48 -34.18 12.80
C THR A 57 6.00 -32.91 13.51
N ASN A 58 6.46 -31.74 13.07
CA ASN A 58 6.14 -30.47 13.71
C ASN A 58 5.91 -29.34 12.70
N HIS A 59 5.28 -28.28 13.19
CA HIS A 59 5.16 -27.01 12.49
C HIS A 59 6.14 -26.00 13.08
N PHE A 60 6.73 -25.21 12.21
CA PHE A 60 7.62 -24.11 12.55
C PHE A 60 7.12 -22.84 11.85
N THR A 61 7.08 -21.72 12.57
CA THR A 61 6.50 -20.47 12.07
C THR A 61 7.50 -19.34 12.17
N THR A 62 7.60 -18.54 11.12
CA THR A 62 8.40 -17.30 11.09
C THR A 62 7.51 -16.11 10.80
N VAL A 63 7.77 -15.01 11.51
CA VAL A 63 7.09 -13.72 11.32
C VAL A 63 8.05 -12.55 11.15
N VAL A 64 9.35 -12.83 11.26
CA VAL A 64 10.41 -11.83 11.15
C VAL A 64 11.14 -12.00 9.84
N ALA A 65 11.65 -10.88 9.31
CA ALA A 65 12.56 -10.93 8.18
C ALA A 65 13.82 -11.73 8.55
N SER A 66 14.36 -12.47 7.59
CA SER A 66 15.59 -13.24 7.74
C SER A 66 16.49 -13.01 6.53
N SER A 67 17.79 -12.85 6.73
CA SER A 67 18.78 -12.72 5.66
C SER A 67 19.13 -14.07 5.00
N ASP A 68 18.81 -15.19 5.64
CA ASP A 68 19.02 -16.54 5.12
C ASP A 68 18.06 -16.88 3.95
N GLY A 69 16.94 -16.15 3.84
CA GLY A 69 15.97 -16.29 2.74
C GLY A 69 15.12 -17.57 2.79
N ARG A 70 15.67 -18.70 3.22
CA ARG A 70 14.99 -20.01 3.31
C ARG A 70 13.71 -19.96 4.13
N PHE A 71 13.78 -19.33 5.31
CA PHE A 71 12.66 -19.17 6.24
C PHE A 71 12.30 -17.70 6.46
N ALA A 72 12.54 -16.84 5.47
CA ALA A 72 12.22 -15.43 5.60
C ALA A 72 10.70 -15.19 5.55
N ALA A 73 10.20 -14.35 6.46
CA ALA A 73 8.90 -13.71 6.30
C ALA A 73 9.10 -12.33 5.66
N GLY A 74 8.24 -11.96 4.72
CA GLY A 74 8.25 -10.65 4.06
C GLY A 74 7.84 -9.47 4.94
N THR A 75 7.87 -9.62 6.27
CA THR A 75 7.44 -8.61 7.24
C THR A 75 8.17 -7.30 7.01
N ASN A 76 7.40 -6.24 6.78
CA ASN A 76 7.91 -4.94 6.40
C ASN A 76 7.07 -3.79 6.98
N VAL A 77 7.62 -2.59 6.88
CA VAL A 77 6.89 -1.35 7.13
C VAL A 77 6.76 -0.63 5.80
N SER A 78 5.53 -0.29 5.39
CA SER A 78 5.31 0.43 4.13
C SER A 78 4.08 1.34 4.18
N GLY A 79 3.94 2.18 3.15
CA GLY A 79 2.76 3.03 2.96
C GLY A 79 1.51 2.28 2.50
N SER A 80 1.61 0.97 2.27
CA SER A 80 0.58 0.14 1.64
C SER A 80 0.29 -1.12 2.46
N ALA A 81 -0.97 -1.51 2.53
CA ALA A 81 -1.36 -2.79 3.10
C ALA A 81 -1.05 -3.93 2.12
N ASP A 82 -0.18 -4.85 2.53
CA ASP A 82 0.13 -6.04 1.73
C ASP A 82 -1.05 -7.02 1.75
N SER A 83 -1.38 -7.56 0.58
CA SER A 83 -2.54 -8.44 0.38
C SER A 83 -2.16 -9.89 0.08
N GLN A 84 -0.87 -10.18 -0.13
CA GLN A 84 -0.33 -11.50 -0.41
C GLN A 84 0.81 -11.82 0.54
N VAL A 85 0.86 -13.05 1.02
CA VAL A 85 1.98 -13.48 1.87
C VAL A 85 3.24 -13.67 1.03
N SER A 86 4.39 -13.25 1.56
CA SER A 86 5.71 -13.48 0.98
C SER A 86 6.52 -14.30 1.98
N CYS A 87 6.90 -15.50 1.55
CA CYS A 87 7.59 -16.50 2.35
C CYS A 87 8.77 -17.09 1.59
N GLY A 88 9.82 -17.44 2.33
CA GLY A 88 10.86 -18.33 1.84
C GLY A 88 10.31 -19.71 1.48
N ALA A 89 11.04 -20.45 0.65
CA ALA A 89 10.63 -21.77 0.18
C ALA A 89 10.80 -22.88 1.24
N GLY A 90 11.59 -22.63 2.28
CA GLY A 90 12.10 -23.64 3.21
C GLY A 90 13.46 -24.20 2.77
N ASP A 91 13.81 -25.38 3.28
CA ASP A 91 15.14 -26.00 3.08
C ASP A 91 15.11 -27.48 2.66
N GLY A 92 13.93 -28.01 2.32
CA GLY A 92 13.76 -29.43 2.01
C GLY A 92 13.33 -30.28 3.20
N ASN A 93 13.86 -30.01 4.40
CA ASN A 93 13.42 -30.65 5.65
C ASN A 93 12.15 -30.01 6.20
N TYR A 94 12.05 -28.70 6.01
CA TYR A 94 10.88 -27.89 6.31
C TYR A 94 10.34 -27.32 5.00
N GLN A 95 9.10 -27.68 4.67
CA GLN A 95 8.43 -27.21 3.45
C GLN A 95 7.36 -26.18 3.81
N LEU A 96 7.26 -25.11 3.01
CA LEU A 96 6.23 -24.10 3.19
C LEU A 96 4.85 -24.73 3.10
N VAL A 97 3.94 -24.32 3.98
CA VAL A 97 2.52 -24.68 3.97
C VAL A 97 1.71 -23.43 3.63
N PRO A 98 1.40 -23.18 2.34
CA PRO A 98 0.78 -21.93 1.91
C PRO A 98 -0.59 -21.68 2.54
N VAL A 99 -1.40 -22.74 2.72
CA VAL A 99 -2.75 -22.63 3.30
C VAL A 99 -2.75 -22.21 4.78
N LEU A 100 -1.64 -22.42 5.49
CA LEU A 100 -1.47 -22.00 6.89
C LEU A 100 -0.66 -20.70 7.02
N SER A 101 -0.22 -20.13 5.89
CA SER A 101 0.56 -18.90 5.85
C SER A 101 -0.35 -17.74 5.46
N GLY A 102 -0.02 -16.53 5.92
CA GLY A 102 -0.88 -15.36 5.68
C GLY A 102 -0.19 -14.04 5.96
N VAL A 103 -0.85 -12.96 5.55
CA VAL A 103 -0.39 -11.59 5.82
C VAL A 103 -1.48 -10.81 6.53
N LYS A 104 -1.08 -9.97 7.49
CA LYS A 104 -1.96 -8.99 8.12
C LYS A 104 -1.29 -7.63 8.12
N ALA A 105 -1.87 -6.69 7.39
CA ALA A 105 -1.53 -5.28 7.51
C ALA A 105 -2.12 -4.72 8.81
N LEU A 106 -1.26 -4.12 9.63
CA LEU A 106 -1.61 -3.45 10.88
C LEU A 106 -1.32 -1.95 10.71
N SER A 107 -2.34 -1.11 10.86
CA SER A 107 -2.16 0.35 10.87
C SER A 107 -1.34 0.74 12.10
N VAL A 108 -0.30 1.56 11.91
CA VAL A 108 0.56 2.11 12.98
C VAL A 108 0.39 3.63 13.15
N ALA A 109 -0.71 4.17 12.63
CA ALA A 109 -1.15 5.56 12.82
C ALA A 109 -1.78 5.80 14.20
#